data_AF-A0A177F7N7-F1
#
_entry.id   AF-A0A177F7N7-F1
#
_cell.length_a   1.000
_cell.length_b   1.000
_cell.length_c   1.000
_cell.angle_alpha   90.00
_cell.angle_beta   90.00
_cell.angle_gamma   90.00
#
_symmetry.space_group_name_H-M   'P 1'
#
loop_
_entity.id
_entity.type
_entity.pdbx_description
1 polymer ?
#
loop_
_entity_poly.entity_id
_entity_poly.type
_entity_poly.pdbx_seq_one_letter_code
_entity_poly.pdbx_strand_id
1 'polypeptide(L)'
;MQETGSREGGTLDEDFEVDNIYTSPVVKVVVGSLTQEFYVHKRHMAEVSPFFKACLSAGMMERQNNELVLPDDPCRAFRFLVGWVYNRSVPAIRNEKDAMSAVQAWTLGDKYYIPKFQNALSDELRIFWAWDLVHPRTFLWLVENSADVTALRQLVCDYLCYGLVHSSSMYRYACDEDEVESPSADSYARALKDLLGNPEIGFELFWATNNLKRGGTDPKDFDRCYYHVHAEGQTCVW
;
A
#
# COMPACT_ATOMS: atom_id res chain seq x y z
N MET A 1 48.00 -56.36 4.27
CA MET A 1 47.43 -55.28 3.44
C MET A 1 45.95 -55.61 3.34
N GLN A 2 45.11 -55.25 4.31
CA GLN A 2 44.57 -53.89 4.55
C GLN A 2 43.99 -53.29 3.27
N GLU A 3 42.66 -53.27 3.17
CA GLU A 3 41.88 -52.06 2.90
C GLU A 3 40.42 -52.33 3.26
N THR A 4 40.06 -51.90 4.47
CA THR A 4 38.70 -51.79 4.99
C THR A 4 38.07 -50.56 4.37
N GLY A 5 37.19 -50.73 3.39
CA GLY A 5 36.32 -49.67 2.87
C GLY A 5 35.23 -49.37 3.89
N SER A 6 35.51 -48.44 4.81
CA SER A 6 34.49 -47.82 5.66
C SER A 6 33.59 -46.96 4.77
N ARG A 7 32.40 -47.48 4.46
CA ARG A 7 31.28 -46.68 3.95
C ARG A 7 30.81 -45.80 5.09
N GLU A 8 31.21 -44.52 5.07
CA GLU A 8 30.58 -43.48 5.87
C GLU A 8 29.12 -43.36 5.42
N GLY A 9 28.23 -44.04 6.14
CA GLY A 9 26.80 -43.82 6.03
C GLY A 9 26.48 -42.51 6.74
N GLY A 10 26.41 -41.41 6.00
CA GLY A 10 25.78 -40.18 6.51
C GLY A 10 24.37 -40.54 6.99
N THR A 11 24.12 -40.35 8.28
CA THR A 11 22.82 -40.63 8.90
C THR A 11 21.84 -39.56 8.44
N LEU A 12 20.66 -39.97 7.97
CA LEU A 12 19.53 -39.09 7.60
C LEU A 12 19.08 -38.15 8.75
N ASP A 13 19.60 -38.36 9.95
CA ASP A 13 19.33 -37.54 11.14
C ASP A 13 19.88 -36.10 11.01
N GLU A 14 20.89 -35.86 10.15
CA GLU A 14 21.42 -34.51 9.87
C GLU A 14 20.58 -33.72 8.84
N ASP A 15 19.69 -34.38 8.09
CA ASP A 15 18.84 -33.78 7.05
C ASP A 15 17.52 -33.18 7.59
N PHE A 16 17.24 -33.30 8.90
CA PHE A 16 15.98 -32.82 9.50
C PHE A 16 15.99 -31.36 9.94
N GLU A 17 17.16 -30.75 10.18
CA GLU A 17 17.27 -29.34 10.58
C GLU A 17 17.38 -28.42 9.36
N VAL A 18 16.29 -28.32 8.61
CA VAL A 18 16.17 -27.28 7.58
C VAL A 18 15.61 -26.02 8.25
N ASP A 19 16.48 -25.13 8.75
CA ASP A 19 16.06 -23.76 9.08
C ASP A 19 15.64 -23.07 7.78
N ASN A 20 14.33 -23.09 7.52
CA ASN A 20 13.75 -22.57 6.31
C ASN A 20 12.58 -21.65 6.67
N ILE A 21 12.51 -20.54 5.96
CA ILE A 21 11.40 -19.59 6.04
C ILE A 21 10.00 -20.24 5.92
N TYR A 22 9.90 -21.40 5.25
CA TYR A 22 8.65 -22.15 5.08
C TYR A 22 8.29 -23.10 6.24
N THR A 23 9.17 -23.31 7.22
CA THR A 23 8.92 -24.24 8.35
C THR A 23 8.48 -23.53 9.63
N SER A 24 8.39 -22.20 9.60
CA SER A 24 7.93 -21.43 10.78
C SER A 24 6.43 -21.62 11.05
N PRO A 25 5.97 -21.49 12.31
CA PRO A 25 4.54 -21.57 12.61
C PRO A 25 3.73 -20.52 11.87
N VAL A 26 2.52 -20.89 11.46
CA VAL A 26 1.55 -19.98 10.82
C VAL A 26 0.71 -19.31 11.90
N VAL A 27 0.41 -18.02 11.73
CA VAL A 27 -0.55 -17.24 12.53
C VAL A 27 -1.81 -16.98 11.71
N LYS A 28 -2.98 -17.04 12.37
CA LYS A 28 -4.25 -16.59 11.81
C LYS A 28 -4.39 -15.09 12.03
N VAL A 29 -4.60 -14.32 10.97
CA VAL A 29 -4.87 -12.88 11.06
C VAL A 29 -6.30 -12.62 10.61
N VAL A 30 -7.14 -12.12 11.50
CA VAL A 30 -8.54 -11.77 11.24
C VAL A 30 -8.63 -10.28 10.99
N VAL A 31 -9.06 -9.87 9.80
CA VAL A 31 -9.00 -8.48 9.33
C VAL A 31 -10.37 -7.96 8.96
N GLY A 32 -10.62 -6.70 9.34
CA GLY A 32 -11.80 -5.94 8.97
C GLY A 32 -13.09 -6.38 9.68
N SER A 33 -14.14 -5.57 9.51
CA SER A 33 -15.46 -5.79 10.12
C SER A 33 -16.15 -7.06 9.64
N LEU A 34 -15.84 -7.53 8.42
CA LEU A 34 -16.31 -8.80 7.87
C LEU A 34 -15.43 -9.99 8.27
N THR A 35 -14.40 -9.76 9.11
CA THR A 35 -13.55 -10.79 9.72
C THR A 35 -12.92 -11.75 8.71
N GLN A 36 -12.31 -11.19 7.65
CA GLN A 36 -11.59 -11.99 6.67
C GLN A 36 -10.34 -12.62 7.31
N GLU A 37 -10.18 -13.93 7.16
CA GLU A 37 -9.04 -14.66 7.69
C GLU A 37 -7.89 -14.73 6.68
N PHE A 38 -6.66 -14.51 7.17
CA PHE A 38 -5.41 -14.70 6.46
C PHE A 38 -4.49 -15.62 7.27
N TYR A 39 -3.81 -16.55 6.60
CA TYR A 39 -2.89 -17.48 7.23
C TYR A 39 -1.47 -17.17 6.77
N VAL A 40 -0.63 -16.69 7.67
CA VAL A 40 0.70 -16.17 7.32
C VAL A 40 1.78 -16.75 8.24
N HIS A 41 2.94 -17.07 7.68
CA HIS A 41 4.09 -17.53 8.46
C HIS A 41 4.59 -16.43 9.40
N LYS A 42 4.70 -16.74 10.70
CA LYS A 42 5.10 -15.78 11.75
C LYS A 42 6.45 -15.15 11.46
N ARG A 43 7.41 -15.94 10.99
CA ARG A 43 8.76 -15.47 10.68
C ARG A 43 8.72 -14.35 9.63
N HIS A 44 7.99 -14.55 8.55
CA HIS A 44 7.87 -13.56 7.48
C HIS A 44 7.17 -12.27 7.94
N MET A 45 6.12 -12.37 8.74
CA MET A 45 5.46 -11.18 9.30
C MET A 45 6.37 -10.41 10.25
N ALA A 46 7.07 -11.11 11.15
CA ALA A 46 8.00 -10.50 12.09
C ALA A 46 9.21 -9.86 11.39
N GLU A 47 9.64 -10.40 10.24
CA GLU A 47 10.72 -9.83 9.43
C GLU A 47 10.34 -8.51 8.76
N VAL A 48 9.08 -8.31 8.34
CA VAL A 48 8.68 -7.08 7.63
C VAL A 48 8.36 -5.91 8.55
N SER A 49 7.96 -6.17 9.80
CA SER A 49 7.40 -5.13 10.65
C SER A 49 7.84 -5.29 12.11
N PRO A 50 8.39 -4.24 12.72
CA PRO A 50 8.61 -4.19 14.16
C PRO A 50 7.32 -4.41 14.97
N PHE A 51 6.18 -3.92 14.48
CA PHE A 51 4.88 -4.11 15.12
C PHE A 51 4.52 -5.61 15.18
N PHE A 52 4.53 -6.30 14.04
CA PHE A 52 4.22 -7.75 14.05
C PHE A 52 5.27 -8.56 14.79
N LYS A 53 6.55 -8.17 14.74
CA LYS A 53 7.59 -8.78 15.57
C LYS A 53 7.26 -8.69 17.05
N ALA A 54 6.80 -7.53 17.53
CA ALA A 54 6.37 -7.34 18.91
C ALA A 54 5.15 -8.20 19.24
N CYS A 55 4.08 -8.13 18.43
CA CYS A 55 2.84 -8.91 18.63
C CYS A 55 3.07 -10.43 18.67
N LEU A 56 4.02 -10.92 17.87
CA LEU A 56 4.32 -12.35 17.75
C LEU A 56 5.43 -12.83 18.71
N SER A 57 6.07 -11.91 19.44
CA SER A 57 7.10 -12.23 20.43
C SER A 57 6.50 -12.72 21.76
N ALA A 58 7.35 -13.25 22.64
CA ALA A 58 6.91 -13.88 23.89
C ALA A 58 6.21 -12.90 24.84
N GLY A 59 5.04 -13.27 25.37
CA GLY A 59 4.35 -12.53 26.44
C GLY A 59 3.01 -11.88 26.04
N MET A 60 2.63 -11.92 24.77
CA MET A 60 1.36 -11.37 24.27
C MET A 60 0.28 -12.44 24.06
N MET A 61 -1.01 -12.11 24.25
CA MET A 61 -2.13 -13.06 24.12
C MET A 61 -2.24 -13.63 22.70
N GLU A 62 -1.85 -12.83 21.72
CA GLU A 62 -1.83 -13.16 20.30
C GLU A 62 -0.90 -14.34 20.00
N ARG A 63 0.19 -14.49 20.77
CA ARG A 63 1.04 -15.68 20.70
C ARG A 63 0.35 -16.91 21.30
N GLN A 64 -0.39 -16.75 22.40
CA GLN A 64 -1.08 -17.85 23.10
C GLN A 64 -2.23 -18.42 22.27
N ASN A 65 -3.01 -17.56 21.62
CA ASN A 65 -4.13 -17.96 20.78
C ASN A 65 -3.73 -18.25 19.33
N ASN A 66 -2.49 -17.95 18.95
CA ASN A 66 -2.01 -18.05 17.58
C ASN A 66 -2.87 -17.26 16.57
N GLU A 67 -3.45 -16.15 17.04
CA GLU A 67 -4.43 -15.35 16.33
C GLU A 67 -4.18 -13.86 16.58
N LEU A 68 -4.21 -13.07 15.53
CA LEU A 68 -4.11 -11.61 15.55
C LEU A 68 -5.39 -11.01 14.95
N VAL A 69 -6.06 -10.12 15.67
CA VAL A 69 -7.33 -9.51 15.23
C VAL A 69 -7.10 -8.03 14.94
N LEU A 70 -7.41 -7.61 13.71
CA LEU A 70 -7.22 -6.27 13.17
C LEU A 70 -8.57 -5.75 12.61
N PRO A 71 -9.53 -5.41 13.48
CA PRO A 71 -10.91 -5.15 13.06
C PRO A 71 -11.07 -3.87 12.25
N ASP A 72 -10.19 -2.89 12.47
CA ASP A 72 -10.24 -1.58 11.82
C ASP A 72 -9.51 -1.54 10.46
N ASP A 73 -8.82 -2.62 10.10
CA ASP A 73 -8.01 -2.68 8.89
C ASP A 73 -8.84 -3.07 7.66
N PRO A 74 -8.67 -2.40 6.50
CA PRO A 74 -9.36 -2.79 5.29
C PRO A 74 -8.80 -4.10 4.71
N CYS A 75 -9.66 -5.11 4.54
CA CYS A 75 -9.24 -6.45 4.08
C CYS A 75 -8.51 -6.43 2.71
N ARG A 76 -8.96 -5.57 1.78
CA ARG A 76 -8.35 -5.45 0.46
C ARG A 76 -6.95 -4.84 0.52
N ALA A 77 -6.75 -3.87 1.40
CA ALA A 77 -5.45 -3.27 1.66
C ALA A 77 -4.50 -4.27 2.32
N PHE A 78 -5.00 -5.02 3.31
CA PHE A 78 -4.20 -6.04 3.99
C PHE A 78 -3.74 -7.16 3.04
N ARG A 79 -4.52 -7.49 2.00
CA ARG A 79 -4.09 -8.43 0.95
C ARG A 79 -2.79 -8.00 0.26
N PHE A 80 -2.57 -6.70 0.03
CA PHE A 80 -1.29 -6.20 -0.52
C PHE A 80 -0.14 -6.45 0.45
N LEU A 81 -0.36 -6.23 1.73
CA LEU A 81 0.63 -6.48 2.77
C LEU A 81 1.00 -7.97 2.85
N VAL A 82 0.03 -8.88 2.78
CA VAL A 82 0.32 -10.32 2.73
C VAL A 82 1.13 -10.68 1.48
N GLY A 83 0.81 -10.11 0.32
CA GLY A 83 1.62 -10.28 -0.90
C GLY A 83 3.07 -9.81 -0.70
N TRP A 84 3.25 -8.65 -0.08
CA TRP A 84 4.56 -8.09 0.25
C TRP A 84 5.37 -8.96 1.23
N VAL A 85 4.68 -9.53 2.23
CA VAL A 85 5.27 -10.42 3.24
C VAL A 85 5.96 -11.63 2.60
N TYR A 86 5.41 -12.17 1.50
CA TYR A 86 6.02 -13.30 0.80
C TYR A 86 6.93 -12.91 -0.35
N ASN A 87 6.53 -11.91 -1.16
CA ASN A 87 7.19 -11.66 -2.45
C ASN A 87 8.14 -10.47 -2.44
N ARG A 88 8.12 -9.63 -1.39
CA ARG A 88 8.84 -8.33 -1.34
C ARG A 88 8.56 -7.45 -2.56
N SER A 89 7.36 -7.61 -3.12
CA SER A 89 6.83 -6.86 -4.26
C SER A 89 5.33 -6.69 -4.10
N VAL A 90 4.78 -5.68 -4.77
CA VAL A 90 3.34 -5.42 -4.79
C VAL A 90 2.81 -5.69 -6.19
N PRO A 91 1.57 -6.21 -6.34
CA PRO A 91 1.01 -6.49 -7.65
C PRO A 91 0.71 -5.19 -8.41
N ALA A 92 0.83 -5.24 -9.73
CA ALA A 92 0.49 -4.13 -10.59
C ALA A 92 -0.96 -3.66 -10.36
N ILE A 93 -1.14 -2.34 -10.28
CA ILE A 93 -2.43 -1.69 -10.13
C ILE A 93 -3.09 -1.62 -11.50
N ARG A 94 -4.32 -2.17 -11.62
CA ARG A 94 -4.98 -2.37 -12.92
C ARG A 94 -6.24 -1.53 -13.12
N ASN A 95 -6.76 -0.93 -12.05
CA ASN A 95 -8.00 -0.16 -12.06
C ASN A 95 -8.09 0.71 -10.80
N GLU A 96 -9.07 1.60 -10.77
CA GLU A 96 -9.30 2.54 -9.67
C GLU A 96 -9.54 1.84 -8.31
N LYS A 97 -10.23 0.69 -8.29
CA LYS A 97 -10.48 -0.05 -7.03
C LYS A 97 -9.18 -0.61 -6.45
N ASP A 98 -8.28 -1.07 -7.31
CA ASP A 98 -6.94 -1.50 -6.90
C ASP A 98 -6.10 -0.29 -6.43
N ALA A 99 -6.20 0.85 -7.12
CA ALA A 99 -5.51 2.08 -6.73
C ALA A 99 -5.95 2.57 -5.34
N MET A 100 -7.26 2.64 -5.08
CA MET A 100 -7.79 2.95 -3.74
C MET A 100 -7.32 1.94 -2.69
N SER A 101 -7.34 0.64 -3.01
CA SER A 101 -6.85 -0.39 -2.09
C SER A 101 -5.35 -0.27 -1.81
N ALA A 102 -4.55 0.18 -2.79
CA ALA A 102 -3.12 0.42 -2.65
C ALA A 102 -2.84 1.69 -1.80
N VAL A 103 -3.63 2.75 -1.97
CA VAL A 103 -3.59 3.96 -1.12
C VAL A 103 -3.89 3.58 0.35
N GLN A 104 -4.91 2.77 0.58
CA GLN A 104 -5.22 2.22 1.91
C GLN A 104 -4.11 1.29 2.42
N ALA A 105 -3.50 0.47 1.56
CA ALA A 105 -2.40 -0.40 1.95
C ALA A 105 -1.16 0.40 2.33
N TRP A 106 -0.95 1.55 1.71
CA TRP A 106 0.16 2.45 2.05
C TRP A 106 0.00 2.95 3.47
N THR A 107 -1.21 3.34 3.91
CA THR A 107 -1.45 3.76 5.30
C THR A 107 -1.29 2.61 6.29
N LEU A 108 -1.54 1.35 5.89
CA LEU A 108 -1.15 0.19 6.69
C LEU A 108 0.37 0.04 6.80
N GLY A 109 1.11 0.32 5.72
CA GLY A 109 2.56 0.37 5.75
C GLY A 109 3.08 1.38 6.77
N ASP A 110 2.46 2.55 6.82
CA ASP A 110 2.76 3.57 7.84
C ASP A 110 2.46 3.07 9.25
N LYS A 111 1.22 2.61 9.48
CA LYS A 111 0.74 2.04 10.75
C LYS A 111 1.63 0.91 11.29
N TYR A 112 2.17 0.08 10.39
CA TYR A 112 3.00 -1.08 10.73
C TYR A 112 4.50 -0.83 10.55
N TYR A 113 4.92 0.40 10.30
CA TYR A 113 6.32 0.80 10.16
C TYR A 113 7.07 0.01 9.07
N ILE A 114 6.54 0.00 7.85
CA ILE A 114 7.08 -0.74 6.70
C ILE A 114 7.39 0.21 5.50
N PRO A 115 8.42 1.09 5.59
CA PRO A 115 8.71 2.08 4.54
C PRO A 115 8.96 1.48 3.15
N LYS A 116 9.61 0.31 3.07
CA LYS A 116 9.85 -0.35 1.77
C LYS A 116 8.55 -0.77 1.07
N PHE A 117 7.53 -1.13 1.84
CA PHE A 117 6.21 -1.46 1.31
C PHE A 117 5.48 -0.19 0.83
N GLN A 118 5.55 0.90 1.61
CA GLN A 118 5.05 2.21 1.22
C GLN A 118 5.67 2.66 -0.11
N ASN A 119 7.00 2.53 -0.27
CA ASN A 119 7.71 2.95 -1.48
C ASN A 119 7.31 2.11 -2.69
N ALA A 120 7.20 0.79 -2.54
CA ALA A 120 6.75 -0.10 -3.62
C ALA A 120 5.31 0.23 -4.07
N LEU A 121 4.42 0.57 -3.13
CA LEU A 121 3.06 1.03 -3.45
C LEU A 121 3.07 2.38 -4.15
N SER A 122 3.88 3.34 -3.69
CA SER A 122 4.05 4.64 -4.35
C SER A 122 4.49 4.45 -5.80
N ASP A 123 5.42 3.53 -6.07
CA ASP A 123 5.90 3.25 -7.42
C ASP A 123 4.81 2.70 -8.34
N GLU A 124 4.06 1.68 -7.89
CA GLU A 124 2.96 1.13 -8.69
C GLU A 124 1.83 2.15 -8.91
N LEU A 125 1.53 3.00 -7.92
CA LEU A 125 0.57 4.10 -8.06
C LEU A 125 1.02 5.12 -9.10
N ARG A 126 2.30 5.49 -9.11
CA ARG A 126 2.88 6.38 -10.13
C ARG A 126 2.79 5.78 -11.53
N ILE A 127 3.12 4.50 -11.67
CA ILE A 127 3.03 3.78 -12.95
C ILE A 127 1.58 3.80 -13.45
N PHE A 128 0.62 3.51 -12.58
CA PHE A 128 -0.80 3.53 -12.94
C PHE A 128 -1.29 4.92 -13.33
N TRP A 129 -1.04 5.95 -12.51
CA TRP A 129 -1.50 7.32 -12.77
C TRP A 129 -0.68 8.07 -13.83
N ALA A 130 0.42 7.52 -14.32
CA ALA A 130 1.08 8.04 -15.52
C ALA A 130 0.20 7.88 -16.78
N TRP A 131 -0.78 6.97 -16.74
CA TRP A 131 -1.67 6.65 -17.86
C TRP A 131 -3.16 6.75 -17.52
N ASP A 132 -3.50 6.97 -16.25
CA ASP A 132 -4.88 7.08 -15.75
C ASP A 132 -5.05 8.32 -14.86
N LEU A 133 -6.29 8.77 -14.68
CA LEU A 133 -6.61 9.92 -13.85
C LEU A 133 -6.76 9.51 -12.38
N VAL A 134 -6.36 10.41 -11.48
CA VAL A 134 -6.68 10.25 -10.06
C VAL A 134 -8.15 10.60 -9.86
N HIS A 135 -8.94 9.63 -9.42
CA HIS A 135 -10.30 9.88 -8.97
C HIS A 135 -10.29 10.78 -7.72
N PRO A 136 -11.02 11.92 -7.69
CA PRO A 136 -10.99 12.87 -6.56
C PRO A 136 -11.33 12.26 -5.20
N ARG A 137 -12.19 11.22 -5.19
CA ARG A 137 -12.50 10.42 -3.99
C ARG A 137 -11.26 9.83 -3.31
N THR A 138 -10.19 9.52 -4.06
CA THR A 138 -8.92 9.04 -3.50
C THR A 138 -8.28 10.09 -2.59
N PHE A 139 -8.25 11.35 -3.04
CA PHE A 139 -7.71 12.44 -2.24
C PHE A 139 -8.65 12.81 -1.09
N LEU A 140 -9.96 12.80 -1.31
CA LEU A 140 -10.96 12.99 -0.26
C LEU A 140 -10.79 11.98 0.87
N TRP A 141 -10.71 10.69 0.52
CA TRP A 141 -10.51 9.62 1.49
C TRP A 141 -9.23 9.82 2.30
N LEU A 142 -8.13 10.24 1.66
CA LEU A 142 -6.88 10.52 2.36
C LEU A 142 -7.02 11.65 3.37
N VAL A 143 -7.67 12.75 3.00
CA VAL A 143 -7.90 13.89 3.90
C VAL A 143 -8.76 13.49 5.11
N GLU A 144 -9.73 12.61 4.90
CA GLU A 144 -10.63 12.15 5.97
C GLU A 144 -10.01 11.09 6.89
N ASN A 145 -9.09 10.27 6.38
CA ASN A 145 -8.61 9.06 7.08
C ASN A 145 -7.13 9.13 7.46
N SER A 146 -6.43 10.24 7.17
CA SER A 146 -5.00 10.37 7.43
C SER A 146 -4.59 11.80 7.78
N ALA A 147 -4.21 12.02 9.04
CA ALA A 147 -3.79 13.33 9.54
C ALA A 147 -2.33 13.69 9.18
N ASP A 148 -1.45 12.69 9.03
CA ASP A 148 0.01 12.87 9.08
C ASP A 148 0.78 12.37 7.85
N VAL A 149 0.10 11.89 6.82
CA VAL A 149 0.78 11.25 5.68
C VAL A 149 1.14 12.28 4.62
N THR A 150 2.39 12.74 4.61
CA THR A 150 2.87 13.78 3.68
C THR A 150 3.21 13.24 2.29
N ALA A 151 4.00 12.17 2.18
CA ALA A 151 4.50 11.68 0.88
C ALA A 151 3.38 11.14 -0.03
N LEU A 152 2.48 10.29 0.48
CA LEU A 152 1.35 9.78 -0.30
C LEU A 152 0.35 10.89 -0.63
N ARG A 153 0.05 11.79 0.33
CA ARG A 153 -0.83 12.92 0.08
C ARG A 153 -0.29 13.82 -1.02
N GLN A 154 1.02 14.08 -1.00
CA GLN A 154 1.70 14.84 -2.06
C GLN A 154 1.61 14.12 -3.40
N LEU A 155 1.87 12.80 -3.45
CA LEU A 155 1.71 11.99 -4.66
C LEU A 155 0.29 12.12 -5.25
N VAL A 156 -0.74 11.91 -4.44
CA VAL A 156 -2.12 11.98 -4.90
C VAL A 156 -2.50 13.40 -5.31
N CYS A 157 -2.07 14.41 -4.56
CA CYS A 157 -2.33 15.82 -4.86
C CYS A 157 -1.69 16.23 -6.20
N ASP A 158 -0.42 15.90 -6.41
CA ASP A 158 0.32 16.27 -7.62
C ASP A 158 -0.35 15.68 -8.88
N TYR A 159 -0.67 14.38 -8.88
CA TYR A 159 -1.35 13.73 -10.01
C TYR A 159 -2.79 14.23 -10.20
N LEU A 160 -3.52 14.49 -9.11
CA LEU A 160 -4.87 15.08 -9.20
C LEU A 160 -4.80 16.48 -9.82
N CYS A 161 -3.92 17.34 -9.35
CA CYS A 161 -3.75 18.70 -9.86
C CYS A 161 -3.29 18.70 -11.32
N TYR A 162 -2.37 17.80 -11.68
CA TYR A 162 -1.96 17.64 -13.07
C TYR A 162 -3.12 17.23 -13.97
N GLY A 163 -3.93 16.25 -13.55
CA GLY A 163 -5.14 15.83 -14.25
C GLY A 163 -6.18 16.96 -14.38
N LEU A 164 -6.40 17.74 -13.32
CA LEU A 164 -7.30 18.90 -13.33
C LEU A 164 -6.88 19.97 -14.34
N VAL A 165 -5.56 20.15 -14.57
CA VAL A 165 -5.04 21.13 -15.52
C VAL A 165 -5.09 20.61 -16.96
N HIS A 166 -4.66 19.37 -17.19
CA HIS A 166 -4.44 18.84 -18.55
C HIS A 166 -5.64 18.04 -19.10
N SER A 167 -6.51 17.55 -18.23
CA SER A 167 -7.68 16.72 -18.56
C SER A 167 -8.97 17.24 -17.94
N SER A 168 -9.08 18.57 -17.78
CA SER A 168 -10.19 19.25 -17.07
C SER A 168 -11.60 18.84 -17.52
N SER A 169 -11.80 18.45 -18.78
CA SER A 169 -13.09 17.97 -19.28
C SER A 169 -13.55 16.67 -18.61
N MET A 170 -12.61 15.75 -18.31
CA MET A 170 -12.91 14.46 -17.65
C MET A 170 -13.37 14.64 -16.21
N TYR A 171 -12.92 15.71 -15.55
CA TYR A 171 -13.36 16.07 -14.20
C TYR A 171 -14.67 16.87 -14.19
N ARG A 172 -15.05 17.44 -15.35
CA ARG A 172 -16.22 18.32 -15.50
C ARG A 172 -17.47 17.56 -15.93
N TYR A 173 -17.34 16.63 -16.87
CA TYR A 173 -18.43 15.85 -17.42
C TYR A 173 -18.38 14.46 -16.79
N ALA A 174 -19.47 14.07 -16.12
CA ALA A 174 -19.66 12.68 -15.73
C ALA A 174 -19.53 11.80 -16.99
N CYS A 175 -18.99 10.60 -16.85
CA CYS A 175 -19.40 9.52 -17.75
C CYS A 175 -20.94 9.58 -17.84
N ASP A 176 -21.47 9.65 -19.05
CA ASP A 176 -22.81 10.10 -19.40
C ASP A 176 -23.91 9.66 -18.41
N GLU A 177 -24.83 10.57 -18.11
CA GLU A 177 -26.01 10.35 -17.26
C GLU A 177 -26.98 9.28 -17.83
N ASP A 178 -26.67 8.69 -19.00
CA ASP A 178 -27.51 7.73 -19.72
C ASP A 178 -27.14 6.25 -19.48
N GLU A 179 -26.08 5.93 -18.73
CA GLU A 179 -25.87 4.56 -18.23
C GLU A 179 -26.42 4.41 -16.80
N VAL A 180 -27.70 4.01 -16.74
CA VAL A 180 -28.38 3.25 -15.66
C VAL A 180 -27.74 3.39 -14.28
N GLU A 181 -28.44 4.08 -13.39
CA GLU A 181 -28.23 4.13 -11.93
C GLU A 181 -27.53 2.88 -11.37
N SER A 182 -26.20 2.90 -11.35
CA SER A 182 -25.43 2.09 -10.43
C SER A 182 -25.18 2.98 -9.20
N PRO A 183 -25.74 2.66 -8.03
CA PRO A 183 -25.56 3.43 -6.79
C PRO A 183 -24.09 3.51 -6.31
N SER A 184 -23.15 2.93 -7.06
CA SER A 184 -21.73 2.83 -6.70
C SER A 184 -20.79 3.70 -7.54
N ALA A 185 -21.26 4.29 -8.65
CA ALA A 185 -20.47 5.21 -9.44
C ALA A 185 -20.65 6.63 -8.92
N ASP A 186 -19.79 7.07 -7.99
CA ASP A 186 -19.61 8.52 -7.89
C ASP A 186 -18.91 8.97 -9.14
N SER A 187 -19.55 9.89 -9.86
CA SER A 187 -18.89 10.61 -10.93
C SER A 187 -17.74 11.44 -10.34
N TYR A 188 -16.63 11.52 -11.06
CA TYR A 188 -15.49 12.40 -10.77
C TYR A 188 -15.94 13.81 -10.36
N ALA A 189 -16.96 14.34 -11.04
CA ALA A 189 -17.51 15.67 -10.78
C ALA A 189 -18.15 15.81 -9.39
N ARG A 190 -18.81 14.75 -8.89
CA ARG A 190 -19.41 14.76 -7.54
C ARG A 190 -18.32 14.75 -6.48
N ALA A 191 -17.39 13.79 -6.57
CA ALA A 191 -16.29 13.69 -5.63
C ALA A 191 -15.40 14.95 -5.65
N LEU A 192 -15.21 15.58 -6.80
CA LEU A 192 -14.51 16.86 -6.89
C LEU A 192 -15.26 18.00 -6.20
N LYS A 193 -16.60 18.08 -6.36
CA LYS A 193 -17.41 19.08 -5.64
C LYS A 193 -17.31 18.90 -4.13
N ASP A 194 -17.39 17.66 -3.65
CA ASP A 194 -17.29 17.36 -2.22
C ASP A 194 -15.91 17.77 -1.68
N LEU A 195 -14.85 17.45 -2.42
CA LEU A 195 -13.48 17.83 -2.10
C LEU A 195 -13.28 19.35 -2.05
N LEU A 196 -13.83 20.07 -3.03
CA LEU A 196 -13.80 21.54 -3.07
C LEU A 196 -14.72 22.19 -2.04
N GLY A 197 -15.63 21.43 -1.43
CA GLY A 197 -16.43 21.87 -0.29
C GLY A 197 -15.60 22.09 0.98
N ASN A 198 -14.41 21.50 1.08
CA ASN A 198 -13.46 21.79 2.14
C ASN A 198 -12.60 23.02 1.77
N PRO A 199 -12.68 24.14 2.52
CA PRO A 199 -12.04 25.40 2.14
C PRO A 199 -10.52 25.33 2.11
N GLU A 200 -9.89 24.60 3.04
CA GLU A 200 -8.42 24.47 3.08
C GLU A 200 -7.91 23.65 1.90
N ILE A 201 -8.61 22.55 1.59
CA ILE A 201 -8.29 21.70 0.44
C ILE A 201 -8.55 22.45 -0.87
N GLY A 202 -9.68 23.16 -0.98
CA GLY A 202 -9.98 23.98 -2.15
C GLY A 202 -8.93 25.05 -2.41
N PHE A 203 -8.45 25.71 -1.35
CA PHE A 203 -7.38 26.70 -1.43
C PHE A 203 -6.05 26.08 -1.88
N GLU A 204 -5.69 24.91 -1.35
CA GLU A 204 -4.50 24.16 -1.77
C GLU A 204 -4.56 23.78 -3.25
N LEU A 205 -5.65 23.13 -3.68
CA LEU A 205 -5.81 22.68 -5.07
C LEU A 205 -5.82 23.86 -6.05
N PHE A 206 -6.41 25.00 -5.66
CA PHE A 206 -6.39 26.22 -6.46
C PHE A 206 -4.95 26.69 -6.73
N TRP A 207 -4.12 26.80 -5.69
CA TRP A 207 -2.75 27.27 -5.85
C TRP A 207 -1.85 26.25 -6.55
N ALA A 208 -2.00 24.96 -6.23
CA ALA A 208 -1.27 23.89 -6.90
C ALA A 208 -1.55 23.88 -8.40
N THR A 209 -2.82 23.90 -8.81
CA THR A 209 -3.20 23.94 -10.24
C THR A 209 -2.78 25.24 -10.93
N ASN A 210 -2.84 26.39 -10.27
CA ASN A 210 -2.38 27.67 -10.81
C ASN A 210 -0.85 27.70 -11.00
N ASN A 211 -0.09 27.12 -10.08
CA ASN A 211 1.36 27.00 -10.22
C ASN A 211 1.75 26.07 -11.37
N LEU A 212 1.05 24.93 -11.54
CA LEU A 212 1.29 24.02 -12.65
C LEU A 212 1.10 24.70 -14.02
N LYS A 213 0.07 25.54 -14.19
CA LYS A 213 -0.15 26.31 -15.43
C LYS A 213 0.98 27.27 -15.78
N ARG A 214 1.85 27.62 -14.83
CA ARG A 214 2.98 28.53 -15.02
C ARG A 214 4.30 27.82 -15.35
N GLY A 215 4.26 26.53 -15.66
CA GLY A 215 5.43 25.73 -16.03
C GLY A 215 5.75 24.59 -15.06
N GLY A 216 4.74 24.00 -14.43
CA GLY A 216 4.92 22.84 -13.56
C GLY A 216 5.31 21.58 -14.33
N THR A 217 5.97 20.67 -13.63
CA THR A 217 6.44 19.38 -14.16
C THR A 217 5.35 18.32 -14.08
N ASP A 218 5.30 17.42 -15.06
CA ASP A 218 4.43 16.24 -14.98
C ASP A 218 4.89 15.34 -13.82
N PRO A 219 4.00 14.93 -12.89
CA PRO A 219 4.37 14.11 -11.75
C PRO A 219 5.10 12.80 -12.09
N LYS A 220 4.88 12.25 -13.29
CA LYS A 220 5.59 11.04 -13.75
C LYS A 220 7.08 11.30 -14.03
N ASP A 221 7.45 12.55 -14.31
CA ASP A 221 8.81 12.95 -14.66
C ASP A 221 9.65 13.25 -13.41
N PHE A 222 9.04 13.32 -12.22
CA PHE A 222 9.80 13.42 -10.98
C PHE A 222 10.66 12.17 -10.72
N ASP A 223 11.78 12.37 -10.03
CA ASP A 223 12.60 11.27 -9.55
C ASP A 223 11.76 10.32 -8.71
N ARG A 224 12.02 9.01 -8.84
CA ARG A 224 11.29 7.97 -8.13
C ARG A 224 11.30 8.18 -6.61
N CYS A 225 12.41 8.67 -6.07
CA CYS A 225 12.61 8.95 -4.66
C CYS A 225 11.74 10.10 -4.13
N TYR A 226 11.19 10.96 -5.00
CA TYR A 226 10.43 12.14 -4.61
C TYR A 226 9.21 11.82 -3.73
N TYR A 227 8.60 10.64 -3.94
CA TYR A 227 7.43 10.17 -3.20
C TYR A 227 7.74 9.01 -2.24
N HIS A 228 9.02 8.76 -1.96
CA HIS A 228 9.46 7.67 -1.10
C HIS A 228 9.62 8.14 0.35
N VAL A 229 9.37 7.22 1.27
CA VAL A 229 9.56 7.39 2.70
C VAL A 229 10.95 6.89 3.08
N HIS A 230 11.67 7.71 3.82
CA HIS A 230 13.01 7.43 4.33
C HIS A 230 13.12 7.79 5.81
N ALA A 231 14.03 7.12 6.53
CA ALA A 231 14.49 7.65 7.81
C ALA A 231 15.30 8.93 7.57
N GLU A 232 15.38 9.79 8.58
CA GLU A 232 16.08 11.08 8.49
C GLU A 232 17.51 10.91 7.98
N GLY A 233 17.85 11.63 6.90
CA GLY A 233 19.17 11.58 6.26
C GLY A 233 19.44 10.37 5.36
N GLN A 234 18.45 9.49 5.13
CA GLN A 234 18.57 8.38 4.18
C GLN A 234 17.99 8.74 2.80
N THR A 235 18.56 8.12 1.78
CA THR A 235 18.07 8.17 0.39
C THR A 235 17.82 6.74 -0.10
N CYS A 236 17.13 6.59 -1.23
CA CYS A 236 17.06 5.30 -1.93
C CYS A 236 18.47 4.73 -2.15
N VAL A 237 18.66 3.46 -1.76
CA VAL A 237 19.85 2.67 -2.10
C VAL A 237 19.41 1.71 -3.20
N TRP A 238 20.01 1.86 -4.38
CA TRP A 238 19.64 1.14 -5.60
C TRP A 238 20.40 -0.17 -5.74
#